data_AF-A0A3R9ZUB4-F1
#
_entry.id   AF-A0A3R9ZUB4-F1
#
_cell.length_a   1.000
_cell.length_b   1.000
_cell.length_c   1.000
_cell.angle_alpha   90.00
_cell.angle_beta   90.00
_cell.angle_gamma   90.00
#
_symmetry.space_group_name_H-M   'P 1'
#
loop_
_entity.id
_entity.type
_entity.pdbx_description
1 polymer ?
#
loop_
_entity_poly.entity_id
_entity_poly.type
_entity_poly.pdbx_seq_one_letter_code
_entity_poly.pdbx_strand_id
1 'polypeptide(L)'
;MPVMSYDTWMRRTRRGLTKPRSSELRVVDAALKSFTERPDSQTLGALKLAVKNWTDSKDEPLRSIRNSDGAVADLLRQLGEEDKASAQHQTAKSSIQRMNRPAGLLGEIAGGAGKLAAGQLGADYSGMLLKLETDPNFDNVRYEGFAGEKLQKARLGYADAMLGAQKATMGMRAALMGVATGRGAGSPELERYTTWFGTASRAAMEDMLQKAETMLLAMKTRPVTFVLRETITNHYINGVDPLGPTVDDVVGPGVYGYVWNAGNHTGSGMRVVINQRFLTKPDRYEGPAATIYHELTHKVLGTTDKDSAGALVYGIPGCRALARTNPGDARQLADCWSYYAISFLKTI
;
A
#
# COMPACT_ATOMS: atom_id res chain seq x y z
N MET A 1 -4.00 -26.72 25.65
CA MET A 1 -5.49 -26.69 25.73
C MET A 1 -6.04 -27.32 24.46
N PRO A 2 -7.19 -28.01 24.48
CA PRO A 2 -7.84 -28.44 23.25
C PRO A 2 -8.34 -27.22 22.46
N VAL A 3 -8.27 -27.27 21.13
CA VAL A 3 -8.89 -26.28 20.24
C VAL A 3 -10.41 -26.52 20.21
N MET A 4 -11.20 -25.45 20.20
CA MET A 4 -12.66 -25.55 20.17
C MET A 4 -13.17 -26.22 18.89
N SER A 5 -14.24 -27.01 19.01
CA SER A 5 -14.86 -27.64 17.84
C SER A 5 -15.49 -26.61 16.91
N TYR A 6 -15.54 -26.95 15.62
CA TYR A 6 -16.24 -26.17 14.60
C TYR A 6 -17.65 -25.72 15.04
N ASP A 7 -18.49 -26.62 15.56
CA ASP A 7 -19.85 -26.26 16.01
C ASP A 7 -19.88 -25.29 17.20
N THR A 8 -18.84 -25.28 18.04
CA THR A 8 -18.70 -24.30 19.14
C THR A 8 -18.38 -22.92 18.58
N TRP A 9 -17.44 -22.85 17.62
CA TRP A 9 -17.10 -21.64 16.89
C TRP A 9 -18.27 -21.10 16.06
N MET A 10 -18.98 -21.96 15.32
CA MET A 10 -20.16 -21.62 14.54
C MET A 10 -21.24 -20.96 15.40
N ARG A 11 -21.49 -21.51 16.59
CA ARG A 11 -22.47 -21.02 17.56
C ARG A 11 -22.06 -19.66 18.13
N ARG A 12 -20.84 -19.56 18.68
CA ARG A 12 -20.34 -18.34 19.36
C ARG A 12 -20.00 -17.18 18.41
N THR A 13 -19.87 -17.42 17.10
CA THR A 13 -19.61 -16.35 16.11
C THR A 13 -20.84 -15.97 15.26
N ARG A 14 -22.02 -16.55 15.52
CA ARG A 14 -23.27 -16.25 14.78
C ARG A 14 -23.82 -14.88 15.19
N ARG A 15 -24.13 -14.00 14.21
CA ARG A 15 -24.57 -12.61 14.42
C ARG A 15 -25.73 -12.19 13.49
N GLY A 16 -26.69 -13.09 13.29
CA GLY A 16 -27.86 -12.86 12.42
C GLY A 16 -27.55 -12.91 10.92
N LEU A 17 -28.58 -12.73 10.09
CA LEU A 17 -28.51 -12.77 8.62
C LEU A 17 -27.92 -11.48 8.02
N THR A 18 -28.23 -10.33 8.60
CA THR A 18 -27.80 -8.99 8.13
C THR A 18 -26.31 -8.70 8.35
N LYS A 19 -25.59 -9.59 9.05
CA LYS A 19 -24.13 -9.57 9.19
C LYS A 19 -23.56 -10.87 8.60
N PRO A 20 -23.33 -10.95 7.27
CA PRO A 20 -22.67 -12.10 6.65
C PRO A 20 -21.23 -12.25 7.17
N ARG A 21 -20.63 -13.44 6.99
CA ARG A 21 -19.19 -13.65 7.21
C ARG A 21 -18.39 -13.18 6.00
N SER A 22 -17.27 -12.50 6.24
CA SER A 22 -16.30 -12.14 5.19
C SER A 22 -15.63 -13.37 4.59
N SER A 23 -14.99 -13.21 3.43
CA SER A 23 -14.22 -14.23 2.73
C SER A 23 -13.19 -14.91 3.62
N GLU A 24 -12.35 -14.11 4.28
CA GLU A 24 -11.26 -14.56 5.15
C GLU A 24 -11.79 -15.36 6.36
N LEU A 25 -12.93 -14.96 6.93
CA LEU A 25 -13.56 -15.66 8.04
C LEU A 25 -14.11 -17.03 7.62
N ARG A 26 -14.57 -17.17 6.37
CA ARG A 26 -14.97 -18.49 5.80
C ARG A 26 -13.79 -19.42 5.59
N VAL A 27 -12.57 -18.90 5.39
CA VAL A 27 -11.35 -19.72 5.35
C VAL A 27 -11.02 -20.25 6.75
N VAL A 28 -11.20 -19.44 7.80
CA VAL A 28 -11.09 -19.91 9.20
C VAL A 28 -12.15 -20.98 9.50
N ASP A 29 -13.41 -20.75 9.08
CA ASP A 29 -14.50 -21.72 9.25
C ASP A 29 -14.14 -23.08 8.62
N ALA A 30 -13.68 -23.08 7.37
CA ALA A 30 -13.32 -24.29 6.64
C ALA A 30 -12.10 -25.01 7.27
N ALA A 31 -11.04 -24.28 7.60
CA ALA A 31 -9.85 -24.86 8.22
C ALA A 31 -10.14 -25.45 9.61
N LEU A 32 -10.97 -24.78 10.41
CA LEU A 32 -11.38 -25.28 11.72
C LEU A 32 -12.28 -26.52 11.59
N LYS A 33 -13.14 -26.57 10.56
CA LYS A 33 -13.91 -27.77 10.24
C LYS A 33 -12.98 -28.95 9.94
N SER A 34 -12.04 -28.80 9.00
CA SER A 34 -11.10 -29.87 8.65
C SER A 34 -10.23 -30.32 9.84
N PHE A 35 -9.78 -29.41 10.71
CA PHE A 35 -9.10 -29.78 11.95
C PHE A 35 -10.01 -30.52 12.94
N THR A 36 -11.29 -30.16 13.04
CA THR A 36 -12.27 -30.87 13.88
C THR A 36 -12.54 -32.29 13.34
N GLU A 37 -12.59 -32.46 12.02
CA GLU A 37 -12.84 -33.76 11.36
C GLU A 37 -11.60 -34.68 11.35
N ARG A 38 -10.39 -34.10 11.31
CA ARG A 38 -9.13 -34.85 11.29
C ARG A 38 -8.01 -34.07 11.99
N PRO A 39 -7.86 -34.16 13.32
CA PRO A 39 -6.91 -33.36 14.09
C PRO A 39 -5.47 -33.85 13.88
N ASP A 40 -4.81 -33.33 12.85
CA ASP A 40 -3.42 -33.65 12.49
C ASP A 40 -2.54 -32.38 12.41
N SER A 41 -1.24 -32.54 12.17
CA SER A 41 -0.29 -31.41 12.08
C SER A 41 -0.53 -30.52 10.85
N GLN A 42 -1.03 -31.09 9.74
CA GLN A 42 -1.28 -30.38 8.49
C GLN A 42 -2.49 -29.43 8.62
N THR A 43 -3.59 -29.95 9.15
CA THR A 43 -4.83 -29.21 9.43
C THR A 43 -4.63 -28.18 10.54
N LEU A 44 -3.85 -28.47 11.57
CA LEU A 44 -3.47 -27.48 12.58
C LEU A 44 -2.65 -26.33 11.99
N GLY A 45 -1.70 -26.64 11.09
CA GLY A 45 -0.94 -25.64 10.34
C GLY A 45 -1.83 -24.77 9.44
N ALA A 46 -2.76 -25.40 8.72
CA ALA A 46 -3.74 -24.70 7.88
C ALA A 46 -4.67 -23.79 8.71
N LEU A 47 -5.13 -24.25 9.88
CA LEU A 47 -5.94 -23.47 10.82
C LEU A 47 -5.18 -22.27 11.37
N LYS A 48 -3.93 -22.45 11.83
CA LYS A 48 -3.06 -21.34 12.27
C LYS A 48 -2.87 -20.29 11.17
N LEU A 49 -2.59 -20.72 9.94
CA LEU A 49 -2.42 -19.82 8.80
C LEU A 49 -3.73 -19.10 8.43
N ALA A 50 -4.87 -19.79 8.45
CA ALA A 50 -6.18 -19.19 8.21
C ALA A 50 -6.52 -18.13 9.26
N VAL A 51 -6.30 -18.42 10.54
CA VAL A 51 -6.53 -17.48 11.64
C VAL A 51 -5.59 -16.28 11.54
N LYS A 52 -4.29 -16.48 11.28
CA LYS A 52 -3.33 -15.38 11.05
C LYS A 52 -3.75 -14.47 9.89
N ASN A 53 -4.09 -15.04 8.74
CA ASN A 53 -4.52 -14.27 7.58
C ASN A 53 -5.84 -13.50 7.86
N TRP A 54 -6.71 -14.05 8.70
CA TRP A 54 -7.92 -13.35 9.13
C TRP A 54 -7.61 -12.23 10.14
N THR A 55 -6.72 -12.44 11.13
CA THR A 55 -6.32 -11.37 12.07
C THR A 55 -5.58 -10.23 11.37
N ASP A 56 -4.67 -10.54 10.46
CA ASP A 56 -3.93 -9.55 9.65
C ASP A 56 -4.85 -8.75 8.70
N SER A 57 -6.09 -9.22 8.49
CA SER A 57 -7.11 -8.51 7.70
C SER A 57 -8.01 -7.58 8.52
N LYS A 58 -7.72 -7.36 9.80
CA LYS A 58 -8.54 -6.59 10.76
C LYS A 58 -7.65 -5.72 11.64
N ASP A 59 -8.01 -4.45 11.80
CA ASP A 59 -7.24 -3.50 12.62
C ASP A 59 -7.29 -3.85 14.12
N GLU A 60 -8.43 -4.40 14.55
CA GLU A 60 -8.66 -4.87 15.92
C GLU A 60 -9.47 -6.20 15.90
N PRO A 61 -8.86 -7.36 15.62
CA PRO A 61 -9.57 -8.64 15.53
C PRO A 61 -10.31 -9.02 16.83
N LEU A 62 -9.78 -8.58 17.98
CA LEU A 62 -10.43 -8.77 19.29
C LEU A 62 -11.65 -7.85 19.52
N ARG A 63 -11.79 -6.73 18.78
CA ARG A 63 -13.00 -5.90 18.77
C ARG A 63 -14.01 -6.29 17.68
N SER A 64 -13.71 -7.34 16.89
CA SER A 64 -14.65 -7.91 15.93
C SER A 64 -15.98 -8.25 16.61
N ILE A 65 -17.11 -7.94 15.96
CA ILE A 65 -18.45 -8.36 16.41
C ILE A 65 -18.56 -9.87 16.64
N ARG A 66 -17.70 -10.68 16.00
CA ARG A 66 -17.60 -12.13 16.19
C ARG A 66 -16.94 -12.54 17.51
N ASN A 67 -16.30 -11.61 18.21
CA ASN A 67 -15.62 -11.82 19.50
C ASN A 67 -16.41 -11.29 20.71
N SER A 68 -17.65 -10.82 20.57
CA SER A 68 -18.43 -10.34 21.74
C SER A 68 -18.57 -11.40 22.84
N ASP A 69 -18.46 -12.67 22.48
CA ASP A 69 -18.61 -13.81 23.38
C ASP A 69 -17.25 -14.48 23.69
N GLY A 70 -16.13 -13.77 23.45
CA GLY A 70 -14.75 -14.23 23.68
C GLY A 70 -14.20 -15.27 22.66
N ALA A 71 -14.98 -15.65 21.65
CA ALA A 71 -14.67 -16.80 20.79
C ALA A 71 -13.37 -16.67 19.96
N VAL A 72 -12.98 -15.46 19.58
CA VAL A 72 -11.74 -15.21 18.82
C VAL A 72 -10.54 -15.22 19.76
N ALA A 73 -10.66 -14.61 20.94
CA ALA A 73 -9.61 -14.65 21.96
C ALA A 73 -9.33 -16.10 22.38
N ASP A 74 -10.37 -16.88 22.66
CA ASP A 74 -10.26 -18.30 22.98
C ASP A 74 -9.56 -19.11 21.87
N LEU A 75 -9.89 -18.89 20.60
CA LEU A 75 -9.26 -19.60 19.49
C LEU A 75 -7.77 -19.22 19.35
N LEU A 76 -7.43 -17.94 19.46
CA LEU A 76 -6.03 -17.47 19.42
C LEU A 76 -5.22 -18.04 20.59
N ARG A 77 -5.80 -18.07 21.79
CA ARG A 77 -5.24 -18.64 23.02
C ARG A 77 -5.03 -20.16 22.92
N GLN A 78 -5.99 -20.88 22.34
CA GLN A 78 -5.89 -22.32 22.09
C GLN A 78 -4.83 -22.66 21.04
N LEU A 79 -4.61 -21.78 20.06
CA LEU A 79 -3.57 -21.95 19.04
C LEU A 79 -2.18 -21.46 19.49
N GLY A 80 -2.06 -20.69 20.59
CA GLY A 80 -0.79 -20.10 21.02
C GLY A 80 -0.37 -18.88 20.18
N GLU A 81 -1.34 -18.08 19.74
CA GLU A 81 -1.14 -16.87 18.91
C GLU A 81 -1.60 -15.58 19.63
N GLU A 82 -2.09 -15.68 20.87
CA GLU A 82 -2.65 -14.58 21.68
C GLU A 82 -1.63 -13.48 22.00
N ASP A 83 -0.39 -13.85 22.35
CA ASP A 83 0.70 -12.91 22.57
C ASP A 83 1.02 -12.10 21.31
N LYS A 84 0.96 -12.74 20.13
CA LYS A 84 1.24 -12.10 18.84
C LYS A 84 0.14 -11.14 18.44
N ALA A 85 -1.13 -11.53 18.60
CA ALA A 85 -2.27 -10.62 18.36
C ALA A 85 -2.23 -9.40 19.30
N SER A 86 -1.84 -9.61 20.57
CA SER A 86 -1.69 -8.55 21.57
C SER A 86 -0.50 -7.62 21.25
N ALA A 87 0.65 -8.18 20.87
CA ALA A 87 1.83 -7.45 20.45
C ALA A 87 1.62 -6.69 19.13
N GLN A 88 0.93 -7.28 18.14
CA GLN A 88 0.49 -6.59 16.93
C GLN A 88 -0.42 -5.41 17.28
N HIS A 89 -1.37 -5.57 18.19
CA HIS A 89 -2.26 -4.49 18.61
C HIS A 89 -1.52 -3.34 19.31
N GLN A 90 -0.59 -3.64 20.22
CA GLN A 90 0.25 -2.62 20.87
C GLN A 90 1.17 -1.92 19.87
N THR A 91 1.83 -2.68 18.97
CA THR A 91 2.73 -2.15 17.94
C THR A 91 1.98 -1.30 16.93
N ALA A 92 0.78 -1.71 16.51
CA ALA A 92 -0.09 -0.93 15.64
C ALA A 92 -0.52 0.37 16.33
N LYS A 93 -0.97 0.33 17.60
CA LYS A 93 -1.30 1.54 18.36
C LYS A 93 -0.12 2.48 18.54
N SER A 94 1.07 1.98 18.93
CA SER A 94 2.25 2.83 19.09
C SER A 94 2.72 3.44 17.77
N SER A 95 2.61 2.70 16.67
CA SER A 95 2.96 3.19 15.33
C SER A 95 1.94 4.22 14.84
N ILE A 96 0.65 3.95 14.97
CA ILE A 96 -0.44 4.85 14.57
C ILE A 96 -0.44 6.12 15.45
N GLN A 97 -0.19 6.04 16.76
CA GLN A 97 -0.05 7.22 17.62
C GLN A 97 1.19 8.05 17.30
N ARG A 98 2.31 7.42 16.89
CA ARG A 98 3.51 8.14 16.42
C ARG A 98 3.36 8.75 15.02
N MET A 99 2.49 8.19 14.16
CA MET A 99 2.26 8.68 12.79
C MET A 99 1.09 9.69 12.67
N ASN A 100 0.03 9.58 13.49
CA ASN A 100 -1.19 10.38 13.30
C ASN A 100 -1.10 11.84 13.77
N ARG A 101 0.01 12.28 14.36
CA ARG A 101 0.32 13.69 14.62
C ARG A 101 1.84 13.92 14.62
N PRO A 102 2.41 14.46 13.52
CA PRO A 102 3.76 15.01 13.56
C PRO A 102 3.84 16.12 14.61
N ALA A 103 4.86 16.09 15.45
CA ALA A 103 5.17 17.15 16.41
C ALA A 103 5.74 18.38 15.68
N GLY A 104 4.85 19.08 14.97
CA GLY A 104 5.16 20.20 14.07
C GLY A 104 3.92 20.65 13.29
N LEU A 105 3.11 19.69 12.82
CA LEU A 105 1.96 19.92 11.92
C LEU A 105 1.03 21.07 12.35
N LEU A 106 0.68 21.17 13.63
CA LEU A 106 -0.18 22.26 14.14
C LEU A 106 0.53 23.62 14.18
N GLY A 107 1.84 23.65 14.46
CA GLY A 107 2.65 24.87 14.39
C GLY A 107 2.89 25.34 12.96
N GLU A 108 2.99 24.41 12.00
CA GLU A 108 3.15 24.71 10.59
C GLU A 108 1.84 25.24 9.97
N ILE A 109 0.70 24.63 10.34
CA ILE A 109 -0.63 25.17 10.01
C ILE A 109 -0.81 26.58 10.60
N ALA A 110 -0.41 26.81 11.86
CA ALA A 110 -0.45 28.13 12.48
C ALA A 110 0.47 29.14 11.78
N GLY A 111 1.68 28.73 11.38
CA GLY A 111 2.61 29.56 10.60
C GLY A 111 2.10 29.92 9.21
N GLY A 112 1.36 29.01 8.56
CA GLY A 112 0.66 29.30 7.30
C GLY A 112 -0.47 30.31 7.48
N ALA A 113 -1.31 30.12 8.51
CA ALA A 113 -2.38 31.06 8.85
C ALA A 113 -1.85 32.47 9.20
N GLY A 114 -0.72 32.56 9.91
CA GLY A 114 -0.05 33.83 10.20
C GLY A 114 0.41 34.58 8.94
N LYS A 115 1.00 33.88 7.97
CA LYS A 115 1.41 34.46 6.67
C LYS A 115 0.22 34.94 5.83
N LEU A 116 -0.89 34.20 5.85
CA LEU A 116 -2.14 34.61 5.21
C LEU A 116 -2.69 35.90 5.85
N ALA A 117 -2.77 35.95 7.19
CA ALA A 117 -3.23 37.12 7.92
C ALA A 117 -2.30 38.35 7.76
N ALA A 118 -1.00 38.13 7.52
CA ALA A 118 -0.03 39.18 7.23
C ALA A 118 -0.02 39.66 5.76
N GLY A 119 -0.89 39.12 4.89
CA GLY A 119 -0.91 39.47 3.46
C GLY A 119 0.34 39.02 2.69
N GLN A 120 1.15 38.12 3.26
CA GLN A 120 2.39 37.61 2.66
C GLN A 120 2.15 36.44 1.69
N LEU A 121 0.90 35.98 1.59
CA LEU A 121 0.42 35.07 0.55
C LEU A 121 -0.49 35.87 -0.39
N GLY A 122 -0.32 35.72 -1.70
CA GLY A 122 -1.06 36.48 -2.70
C GLY A 122 -2.58 36.26 -2.67
N ALA A 123 -3.36 37.21 -3.20
CA ALA A 123 -4.81 37.22 -3.08
C ALA A 123 -5.51 35.94 -3.60
N ASP A 124 -4.93 35.26 -4.59
CA ASP A 124 -5.44 33.98 -5.15
C ASP A 124 -5.58 32.86 -4.10
N TYR A 125 -4.78 32.88 -3.02
CA TYR A 125 -4.81 31.82 -2.00
C TYR A 125 -6.15 31.68 -1.28
N SER A 126 -6.97 32.73 -1.23
CA SER A 126 -8.31 32.67 -0.64
C SER A 126 -9.30 31.79 -1.43
N GLY A 127 -9.04 31.55 -2.72
CA GLY A 127 -9.76 30.56 -3.54
C GLY A 127 -9.23 29.13 -3.41
N MET A 128 -8.02 28.94 -2.86
CA MET A 128 -7.33 27.64 -2.79
C MET A 128 -7.66 26.80 -1.54
N LEU A 129 -8.79 27.06 -0.87
CA LEU A 129 -9.44 26.07 0.01
C LEU A 129 -10.08 24.97 -0.85
N LEU A 130 -9.22 24.21 -1.53
CA LEU A 130 -9.57 23.19 -2.51
C LEU A 130 -10.44 22.11 -1.86
N LYS A 131 -11.57 21.82 -2.51
CA LYS A 131 -12.54 20.84 -2.01
C LYS A 131 -11.85 19.48 -1.77
N LEU A 132 -12.01 18.97 -0.54
CA LEU A 132 -11.48 17.68 -0.12
C LEU A 132 -12.54 16.59 -0.31
N GLU A 133 -12.39 15.79 -1.35
CA GLU A 133 -13.25 14.66 -1.68
C GLU A 133 -12.71 13.38 -1.03
N THR A 134 -13.57 12.56 -0.42
CA THR A 134 -13.20 11.20 0.05
C THR A 134 -13.55 10.18 -1.04
N ASP A 135 -12.85 9.06 -1.14
CA ASP A 135 -13.27 7.98 -2.06
C ASP A 135 -14.48 7.22 -1.50
N PRO A 136 -15.56 7.00 -2.27
CA PRO A 136 -16.70 6.20 -1.80
C PRO A 136 -16.37 4.70 -1.64
N ASN A 137 -15.25 4.21 -2.19
CA ASN A 137 -14.82 2.80 -2.10
C ASN A 137 -13.64 2.59 -1.13
N PHE A 138 -12.92 3.66 -0.77
CA PHE A 138 -11.71 3.63 0.04
C PHE A 138 -11.75 4.78 1.06
N ASP A 139 -12.27 4.51 2.26
CA ASP A 139 -12.43 5.49 3.33
C ASP A 139 -11.10 6.11 3.82
N ASN A 140 -10.00 5.40 3.60
CA ASN A 140 -8.64 5.89 3.83
C ASN A 140 -8.12 6.83 2.73
N VAL A 141 -8.83 7.07 1.62
CA VAL A 141 -8.32 7.87 0.47
C VAL A 141 -9.07 9.18 0.31
N ARG A 142 -8.30 10.26 0.10
CA ARG A 142 -8.83 11.60 -0.17
C ARG A 142 -8.18 12.26 -1.39
N TYR A 143 -8.89 13.20 -1.99
CA TYR A 143 -8.49 13.95 -3.17
C TYR A 143 -8.70 15.45 -2.91
N GLU A 144 -7.63 16.22 -2.98
CA GLU A 144 -7.61 17.67 -2.79
C GLU A 144 -7.50 18.36 -4.16
N GLY A 145 -8.47 19.19 -4.51
CA GLY A 145 -8.48 19.98 -5.76
C GLY A 145 -8.93 19.23 -7.01
N PHE A 146 -9.30 17.96 -6.88
CA PHE A 146 -9.90 17.18 -7.98
C PHE A 146 -11.42 17.42 -8.06
N ALA A 147 -11.93 17.63 -9.28
CA ALA A 147 -13.37 17.77 -9.55
C ALA A 147 -13.75 17.10 -10.88
N GLY A 148 -15.03 16.72 -11.03
CA GLY A 148 -15.58 16.15 -12.27
C GLY A 148 -14.78 14.98 -12.83
N GLU A 149 -14.48 15.02 -14.13
CA GLU A 149 -13.66 14.01 -14.83
C GLU A 149 -12.26 13.85 -14.20
N LYS A 150 -11.64 14.94 -13.73
CA LYS A 150 -10.33 14.90 -13.06
C LYS A 150 -10.38 13.99 -11.82
N LEU A 151 -11.44 14.11 -11.03
CA LEU A 151 -11.69 13.26 -9.85
C LEU A 151 -12.01 11.81 -10.23
N GLN A 152 -12.84 11.58 -11.24
CA GLN A 152 -13.16 10.23 -11.69
C GLN A 152 -11.91 9.47 -12.17
N LYS A 153 -11.03 10.13 -12.95
CA LYS A 153 -9.74 9.57 -13.39
C LYS A 153 -8.82 9.23 -12.21
N ALA A 154 -8.76 10.07 -11.18
CA ALA A 154 -7.96 9.80 -9.97
C ALA A 154 -8.51 8.61 -9.17
N ARG A 155 -9.84 8.52 -8.98
CA ARG A 155 -10.51 7.39 -8.30
C ARG A 155 -10.28 6.06 -9.03
N LEU A 156 -10.43 6.05 -10.36
CA LEU A 156 -10.15 4.86 -11.19
C LEU A 156 -8.66 4.47 -11.12
N GLY A 157 -7.74 5.44 -11.23
CA GLY A 157 -6.31 5.20 -11.10
C GLY A 157 -5.93 4.55 -9.76
N TYR A 158 -6.53 5.00 -8.65
CA TYR A 158 -6.29 4.38 -7.34
C TYR A 158 -6.86 2.96 -7.26
N ALA A 159 -8.09 2.74 -7.74
CA ALA A 159 -8.72 1.42 -7.76
C ALA A 159 -7.90 0.40 -8.57
N ASP A 160 -7.41 0.80 -9.74
CA ASP A 160 -6.52 -0.01 -10.58
C ASP A 160 -5.17 -0.25 -9.89
N ALA A 161 -4.54 0.78 -9.29
CA ALA A 161 -3.29 0.61 -8.55
C ALA A 161 -3.43 -0.39 -7.39
N MET A 162 -4.55 -0.33 -6.65
CA MET A 162 -4.90 -1.26 -5.58
C MET A 162 -5.12 -2.69 -6.12
N LEU A 163 -5.78 -2.85 -7.28
CA LEU A 163 -5.97 -4.15 -7.92
C LEU A 163 -4.63 -4.73 -8.44
N GLY A 164 -3.77 -3.87 -8.98
CA GLY A 164 -2.39 -4.18 -9.35
C GLY A 164 -1.58 -4.67 -8.15
N ALA A 165 -1.64 -3.97 -7.01
CA ALA A 165 -0.99 -4.35 -5.75
C ALA A 165 -1.38 -5.78 -5.29
N GLN A 166 -2.68 -6.10 -5.38
CA GLN A 166 -3.22 -7.41 -5.00
C GLN A 166 -2.70 -8.52 -5.94
N LYS A 167 -2.80 -8.31 -7.25
CA LYS A 167 -2.31 -9.27 -8.26
C LYS A 167 -0.80 -9.44 -8.20
N ALA A 168 -0.03 -8.36 -7.99
CA ALA A 168 1.41 -8.38 -7.76
C ALA A 168 1.78 -9.29 -6.59
N THR A 169 1.15 -9.09 -5.44
CA THR A 169 1.37 -9.89 -4.24
C THR A 169 1.06 -11.38 -4.47
N MET A 170 -0.05 -11.68 -5.15
CA MET A 170 -0.42 -13.05 -5.53
C MET A 170 0.59 -13.68 -6.51
N GLY A 171 1.04 -12.92 -7.52
CA GLY A 171 2.02 -13.37 -8.50
C GLY A 171 3.39 -13.64 -7.89
N MET A 172 3.87 -12.79 -6.97
CA MET A 172 5.11 -13.05 -6.23
C MET A 172 5.00 -14.33 -5.40
N ARG A 173 3.88 -14.58 -4.71
CA ARG A 173 3.63 -15.84 -3.99
C ARG A 173 3.66 -17.05 -4.94
N ALA A 174 3.00 -16.97 -6.09
CA ALA A 174 2.97 -18.05 -7.08
C ALA A 174 4.37 -18.35 -7.65
N ALA A 175 5.11 -17.32 -8.06
CA ALA A 175 6.46 -17.46 -8.60
C ALA A 175 7.44 -18.00 -7.54
N LEU A 176 7.35 -17.54 -6.28
CA LEU A 176 8.15 -18.04 -5.16
C LEU A 176 7.86 -19.53 -4.87
N MET A 177 6.60 -19.96 -4.87
CA MET A 177 6.25 -21.38 -4.76
C MET A 177 6.80 -22.19 -5.94
N GLY A 178 6.79 -21.63 -7.15
CA GLY A 178 7.41 -22.23 -8.33
C GLY A 178 8.91 -22.46 -8.15
N VAL A 179 9.65 -21.45 -7.69
CA VAL A 179 11.09 -21.55 -7.40
C VAL A 179 11.36 -22.54 -6.26
N ALA A 180 10.61 -22.46 -5.15
CA ALA A 180 10.78 -23.33 -3.99
C ALA A 180 10.47 -24.82 -4.26
N THR A 181 9.70 -25.13 -5.30
CA THR A 181 9.37 -26.51 -5.71
C THR A 181 10.15 -26.99 -6.93
N GLY A 182 10.99 -26.15 -7.53
CA GLY A 182 11.69 -26.43 -8.80
C GLY A 182 10.77 -26.49 -10.03
N ARG A 183 9.46 -26.21 -9.89
CA ARG A 183 8.45 -26.30 -10.95
C ARG A 183 8.10 -24.96 -11.62
N GLY A 184 8.69 -23.86 -11.14
CA GLY A 184 8.37 -22.49 -11.61
C GLY A 184 9.04 -22.06 -12.91
N ALA A 185 9.99 -22.83 -13.45
CA ALA A 185 10.67 -22.50 -14.69
C ALA A 185 9.67 -22.40 -15.85
N GLY A 186 9.62 -21.24 -16.52
CA GLY A 186 8.64 -20.95 -17.57
C GLY A 186 7.22 -20.61 -17.09
N SER A 187 7.00 -20.42 -15.78
CA SER A 187 5.71 -19.88 -15.30
C SER A 187 5.56 -18.39 -15.62
N PRO A 188 4.38 -17.91 -16.07
CA PRO A 188 4.17 -16.50 -16.42
C PRO A 188 4.44 -15.52 -15.26
N GLU A 189 4.21 -15.95 -14.02
CA GLU A 189 4.47 -15.15 -12.83
C GLU A 189 5.97 -15.01 -12.55
N LEU A 190 6.78 -16.04 -12.85
CA LEU A 190 8.24 -15.99 -12.74
C LEU A 190 8.85 -15.16 -13.87
N GLU A 191 8.40 -15.34 -15.10
CA GLU A 191 8.82 -14.51 -16.26
C GLU A 191 8.53 -13.03 -16.01
N ARG A 192 7.34 -12.72 -15.47
CA ARG A 192 6.96 -11.36 -15.08
C ARG A 192 7.81 -10.82 -13.94
N TYR A 193 8.20 -11.64 -12.96
CA TYR A 193 9.14 -11.23 -11.92
C TYR A 193 10.52 -10.91 -12.53
N THR A 194 11.08 -11.80 -13.36
CA THR A 194 12.42 -11.61 -13.93
C THR A 194 12.48 -10.44 -14.92
N THR A 195 11.37 -10.14 -15.60
CA THR A 195 11.23 -8.98 -16.51
C THR A 195 11.47 -7.64 -15.81
N TRP A 196 11.06 -7.49 -14.55
CA TRP A 196 11.09 -6.20 -13.82
C TRP A 196 12.09 -6.17 -12.65
N PHE A 197 12.48 -7.34 -12.10
CA PHE A 197 13.35 -7.45 -10.91
C PHE A 197 14.56 -8.37 -11.08
N GLY A 198 14.77 -8.91 -12.29
CA GLY A 198 15.94 -9.72 -12.63
C GLY A 198 16.00 -11.06 -11.88
N THR A 199 17.19 -11.42 -11.39
CA THR A 199 17.48 -12.75 -10.84
C THR A 199 16.52 -13.16 -9.71
N ALA A 200 15.75 -14.22 -9.98
CA ALA A 200 14.77 -14.81 -9.08
C ALA A 200 15.38 -15.83 -8.10
N SER A 201 16.34 -15.38 -7.29
CA SER A 201 16.80 -16.21 -6.16
C SER A 201 15.72 -16.24 -5.06
N ARG A 202 15.58 -17.38 -4.38
CA ARG A 202 14.55 -17.56 -3.35
C ARG A 202 14.52 -16.43 -2.31
N ALA A 203 15.70 -16.06 -1.77
CA ALA A 203 15.82 -15.00 -0.77
C ALA A 203 15.42 -13.61 -1.32
N ALA A 204 15.75 -13.30 -2.59
CA ALA A 204 15.32 -12.05 -3.21
C ALA A 204 13.79 -12.01 -3.41
N MET A 205 13.18 -13.15 -3.75
CA MET A 205 11.72 -13.26 -3.89
C MET A 205 10.99 -13.20 -2.55
N GLU A 206 11.59 -13.72 -1.47
CA GLU A 206 11.05 -13.62 -0.11
C GLU A 206 11.07 -12.15 0.40
N ASP A 207 12.17 -11.41 0.18
CA ASP A 207 12.26 -9.95 0.42
C ASP A 207 11.23 -9.15 -0.41
N MET A 208 11.17 -9.40 -1.72
CA MET A 208 10.24 -8.70 -2.61
C MET A 208 8.78 -9.00 -2.27
N LEU A 209 8.45 -10.24 -1.90
CA LEU A 209 7.11 -10.58 -1.41
C LEU A 209 6.77 -9.81 -0.13
N GLN A 210 7.68 -9.74 0.85
CA GLN A 210 7.46 -8.98 2.08
C GLN A 210 7.24 -7.48 1.80
N LYS A 211 7.95 -6.91 0.82
CA LYS A 211 7.74 -5.53 0.35
C LYS A 211 6.39 -5.36 -0.35
N ALA A 212 5.98 -6.28 -1.22
CA ALA A 212 4.66 -6.25 -1.86
C ALA A 212 3.50 -6.36 -0.85
N GLU A 213 3.63 -7.23 0.16
CA GLU A 213 2.66 -7.34 1.25
C GLU A 213 2.61 -6.08 2.12
N THR A 214 3.76 -5.45 2.38
CA THR A 214 3.85 -4.16 3.09
C THR A 214 3.19 -3.04 2.30
N MET A 215 3.41 -2.98 0.98
CA MET A 215 2.77 -2.03 0.07
C MET A 215 1.25 -2.21 0.03
N LEU A 216 0.77 -3.44 -0.15
CA LEU A 216 -0.65 -3.77 -0.18
C LEU A 216 -1.34 -3.46 1.17
N LEU A 217 -0.69 -3.74 2.29
CA LEU A 217 -1.19 -3.39 3.62
C LEU A 217 -1.26 -1.87 3.80
N ALA A 218 -0.20 -1.15 3.40
CA ALA A 218 -0.15 0.30 3.50
C ALA A 218 -1.25 0.99 2.68
N MET A 219 -1.48 0.57 1.43
CA MET A 219 -2.58 1.08 0.59
C MET A 219 -3.97 0.80 1.20
N LYS A 220 -4.14 -0.31 1.93
CA LYS A 220 -5.42 -0.67 2.57
C LYS A 220 -5.71 0.06 3.88
N THR A 221 -4.68 0.54 4.60
CA THR A 221 -4.83 0.94 6.02
C THR A 221 -4.32 2.34 6.34
N ARG A 222 -3.37 2.89 5.57
CA ARG A 222 -2.83 4.23 5.83
C ARG A 222 -3.72 5.28 5.16
N PRO A 223 -4.05 6.41 5.83
CA PRO A 223 -4.71 7.53 5.18
C PRO A 223 -3.83 8.11 4.06
N VAL A 224 -4.31 8.10 2.82
CA VAL A 224 -3.64 8.66 1.63
C VAL A 224 -4.35 9.94 1.20
N THR A 225 -3.63 10.93 0.69
CA THR A 225 -4.25 12.10 0.06
C THR A 225 -3.54 12.48 -1.22
N PHE A 226 -4.27 12.40 -2.34
CA PHE A 226 -3.83 12.89 -3.64
C PHE A 226 -4.14 14.38 -3.77
N VAL A 227 -3.19 15.13 -4.31
CA VAL A 227 -3.20 16.59 -4.31
C VAL A 227 -3.01 17.07 -5.75
N LEU A 228 -4.07 17.56 -6.40
CA LEU A 228 -3.94 18.09 -7.75
C LEU A 228 -3.27 19.46 -7.73
N ARG A 229 -2.29 19.66 -8.62
CA ARG A 229 -1.74 20.97 -8.98
C ARG A 229 -1.67 21.06 -10.51
N GLU A 230 -2.15 22.17 -11.07
CA GLU A 230 -2.18 22.35 -12.53
C GLU A 230 -0.78 22.62 -13.10
N THR A 231 0.08 23.26 -12.31
CA THR A 231 1.52 23.40 -12.55
C THR A 231 2.27 23.00 -11.28
N ILE A 232 3.34 22.20 -11.42
CA ILE A 232 4.36 22.01 -10.36
C ILE A 232 5.42 23.10 -10.57
N THR A 233 5.66 23.93 -9.54
CA THR A 233 6.61 25.05 -9.57
C THR A 233 7.64 24.92 -8.44
N ASN A 234 8.72 25.71 -8.49
CA ASN A 234 9.78 25.76 -7.47
C ASN A 234 9.31 26.25 -6.08
N HIS A 235 8.03 26.59 -5.89
CA HIS A 235 7.52 27.18 -4.65
C HIS A 235 6.62 26.22 -3.87
N TYR A 236 7.25 25.35 -3.07
CA TYR A 236 6.63 24.69 -1.92
C TYR A 236 7.21 25.35 -0.65
N ILE A 237 6.42 26.19 0.04
CA ILE A 237 6.91 27.08 1.12
C ILE A 237 5.95 27.09 2.31
N ASN A 238 6.53 26.89 3.53
CA ASN A 238 6.06 26.02 4.71
C ASN A 238 6.69 23.08 5.18
N GLY A 239 7.10 22.35 6.30
CA GLY A 239 7.37 20.87 6.35
C GLY A 239 6.14 19.98 6.05
N VAL A 240 4.96 20.60 6.02
CA VAL A 240 3.76 20.21 5.26
C VAL A 240 3.90 20.54 3.75
N ASP A 241 3.91 21.84 3.43
CA ASP A 241 4.19 22.56 2.16
C ASP A 241 4.61 24.00 2.55
N PRO A 242 5.54 24.14 3.53
CA PRO A 242 7.50 24.51 3.63
C PRO A 242 8.74 23.62 3.25
N LEU A 243 9.88 24.21 3.67
CA LEU A 243 11.17 23.65 4.12
C LEU A 243 11.84 22.54 3.31
N GLY A 244 12.34 22.90 2.13
CA GLY A 244 13.51 22.28 1.53
C GLY A 244 14.19 23.25 0.54
N PRO A 245 15.53 23.22 0.37
CA PRO A 245 16.13 23.75 -0.84
C PRO A 245 15.64 22.94 -2.04
N THR A 246 15.48 23.57 -3.20
CA THR A 246 14.98 22.89 -4.40
C THR A 246 15.94 21.80 -4.87
N VAL A 247 15.36 20.69 -5.34
CA VAL A 247 16.04 19.82 -6.31
C VAL A 247 15.56 20.31 -7.67
N ASP A 248 16.41 21.07 -8.36
CA ASP A 248 16.01 21.84 -9.55
C ASP A 248 15.54 20.95 -10.73
N ASP A 249 15.79 19.64 -10.66
CA ASP A 249 15.38 18.60 -11.62
C ASP A 249 13.84 18.36 -11.68
N VAL A 250 13.06 18.71 -10.64
CA VAL A 250 11.69 18.17 -10.42
C VAL A 250 10.57 19.12 -10.89
N VAL A 251 10.88 20.11 -11.74
CA VAL A 251 9.92 21.18 -12.12
C VAL A 251 9.67 21.28 -13.62
N GLY A 252 8.40 21.49 -13.99
CA GLY A 252 7.96 21.75 -15.36
C GLY A 252 6.84 20.81 -15.86
N PRO A 253 6.40 20.97 -17.12
CA PRO A 253 5.35 20.17 -17.74
C PRO A 253 5.80 18.73 -18.12
N GLY A 254 6.99 18.31 -17.70
CA GLY A 254 7.48 16.93 -17.83
C GLY A 254 6.83 15.98 -16.83
N VAL A 255 6.67 16.45 -15.58
CA VAL A 255 6.42 15.63 -14.39
C VAL A 255 4.95 15.18 -14.29
N TYR A 256 4.72 13.91 -13.93
CA TYR A 256 3.37 13.35 -13.73
C TYR A 256 2.86 13.51 -12.29
N GLY A 257 3.73 13.34 -11.32
CA GLY A 257 3.49 13.54 -9.89
C GLY A 257 4.81 13.71 -9.15
N TYR A 258 4.75 13.90 -7.83
CA TYR A 258 5.90 13.67 -6.96
C TYR A 258 5.49 13.41 -5.50
N VAL A 259 6.44 12.92 -4.72
CA VAL A 259 6.36 12.75 -3.27
C VAL A 259 7.61 13.22 -2.55
N TRP A 260 7.42 14.05 -1.53
CA TRP A 260 8.53 14.45 -0.64
C TRP A 260 9.06 13.25 0.17
N ASN A 261 10.36 12.97 0.08
CA ASN A 261 11.01 11.84 0.77
C ASN A 261 12.32 12.26 1.48
N ALA A 262 12.24 13.28 2.33
CA ALA A 262 13.39 13.83 3.05
C ALA A 262 13.89 12.92 4.20
N GLY A 263 14.58 11.83 3.86
CA GLY A 263 15.43 11.04 4.76
C GLY A 263 14.72 10.18 5.83
N ASN A 264 13.45 10.47 6.14
CA ASN A 264 12.57 9.63 6.96
C ASN A 264 11.10 9.85 6.55
N HIS A 265 10.31 8.79 6.59
CA HIS A 265 8.91 8.74 6.11
C HIS A 265 7.90 9.54 6.96
N THR A 266 8.36 10.42 7.86
CA THR A 266 7.59 11.00 8.98
C THR A 266 7.12 12.44 8.78
N GLY A 267 7.56 13.13 7.73
CA GLY A 267 7.21 14.54 7.47
C GLY A 267 5.79 14.73 6.89
N SER A 268 5.66 14.69 5.56
CA SER A 268 4.43 15.04 4.84
C SER A 268 3.29 14.01 4.94
N GLY A 269 3.50 12.88 5.62
CA GLY A 269 2.66 11.68 5.52
C GLY A 269 2.51 11.14 4.09
N MET A 270 1.48 10.32 3.87
CA MET A 270 1.12 9.73 2.56
C MET A 270 0.39 10.74 1.64
N ARG A 271 0.89 11.98 1.57
CA ARG A 271 0.46 12.97 0.56
C ARG A 271 1.25 12.74 -0.74
N VAL A 272 0.52 12.69 -1.86
CA VAL A 272 1.04 12.52 -3.23
C VAL A 272 0.57 13.70 -4.05
N VAL A 273 1.49 14.45 -4.66
CA VAL A 273 1.15 15.57 -5.54
C VAL A 273 1.07 15.06 -6.97
N ILE A 274 0.02 15.45 -7.69
CA ILE A 274 -0.29 14.99 -9.05
C ILE A 274 -0.37 16.21 -9.96
N ASN A 275 0.34 16.18 -11.08
CA ASN A 275 0.32 17.20 -12.12
C ASN A 275 -0.92 17.02 -13.02
N GLN A 276 -1.46 18.08 -13.60
CA GLN A 276 -2.51 17.98 -14.63
C GLN A 276 -2.12 17.11 -15.84
N ARG A 277 -0.82 16.91 -16.12
CA ARG A 277 -0.33 15.97 -17.15
C ARG A 277 -0.86 14.54 -16.97
N PHE A 278 -0.91 14.03 -15.74
CA PHE A 278 -1.49 12.72 -15.36
C PHE A 278 -2.93 12.54 -15.86
N LEU A 279 -3.69 13.63 -15.96
CA LEU A 279 -5.12 13.63 -16.33
C LEU A 279 -5.37 13.88 -17.82
N THR A 280 -4.40 14.50 -18.51
CA THR A 280 -4.55 15.08 -19.86
C THR A 280 -3.68 14.41 -20.92
N LYS A 281 -2.53 13.85 -20.53
CA LYS A 281 -1.60 13.10 -21.37
C LYS A 281 -1.02 11.90 -20.61
N PRO A 282 -1.84 10.95 -20.13
CA PRO A 282 -1.30 9.68 -19.66
C PRO A 282 -0.53 9.00 -20.81
N ASP A 283 0.63 8.44 -20.52
CA ASP A 283 1.27 7.56 -21.49
C ASP A 283 0.41 6.29 -21.64
N ARG A 284 0.48 5.64 -22.81
CA ARG A 284 -0.23 4.38 -23.07
C ARG A 284 0.11 3.31 -22.02
N TYR A 285 1.33 3.38 -21.50
CA TYR A 285 1.90 2.48 -20.51
C TYR A 285 1.94 3.12 -19.11
N GLU A 286 2.30 4.40 -18.97
CA GLU A 286 2.17 5.17 -17.70
C GLU A 286 0.81 5.87 -17.60
N GLY A 287 -0.22 5.08 -17.28
CA GLY A 287 -1.55 5.58 -16.92
C GLY A 287 -1.65 5.94 -15.43
N PRO A 288 -2.78 6.55 -14.98
CA PRO A 288 -3.00 6.98 -13.60
C PRO A 288 -2.61 5.97 -12.51
N ALA A 289 -2.87 4.69 -12.75
CA ALA A 289 -2.55 3.60 -11.83
C ALA A 289 -1.04 3.33 -11.68
N ALA A 290 -0.26 3.51 -12.74
CA ALA A 290 1.20 3.32 -12.70
C ALA A 290 1.85 4.42 -11.86
N THR A 291 1.55 5.69 -12.15
CA THR A 291 2.05 6.82 -11.35
C THR A 291 1.58 6.72 -9.89
N ILE A 292 0.30 6.44 -9.62
CA ILE A 292 -0.15 6.27 -8.22
C ILE A 292 0.64 5.17 -7.50
N TYR A 293 0.94 4.03 -8.15
CA TYR A 293 1.72 2.98 -7.52
C TYR A 293 3.20 3.37 -7.32
N HIS A 294 3.83 3.97 -8.34
CA HIS A 294 5.18 4.53 -8.30
C HIS A 294 5.36 5.47 -7.08
N GLU A 295 4.54 6.52 -6.99
CA GLU A 295 4.58 7.53 -5.92
C GLU A 295 4.42 6.91 -4.52
N LEU A 296 3.50 5.95 -4.39
CA LEU A 296 3.26 5.26 -3.14
C LEU A 296 4.42 4.31 -2.76
N THR A 297 5.21 3.80 -3.72
CA THR A 297 6.39 2.98 -3.39
C THR A 297 7.48 3.80 -2.70
N HIS A 298 7.75 5.05 -3.09
CA HIS A 298 8.71 5.88 -2.37
C HIS A 298 8.24 6.11 -0.92
N LYS A 299 6.94 6.39 -0.75
CA LYS A 299 6.33 6.62 0.58
C LYS A 299 6.35 5.39 1.49
N VAL A 300 6.20 4.19 0.95
CA VAL A 300 6.01 2.96 1.75
C VAL A 300 7.26 2.08 1.83
N LEU A 301 8.04 2.00 0.75
CA LEU A 301 9.18 1.10 0.58
C LEU A 301 10.53 1.84 0.52
N GLY A 302 10.54 3.16 0.31
CA GLY A 302 11.77 3.94 0.20
C GLY A 302 12.49 3.76 -1.14
N THR A 303 11.75 3.44 -2.21
CA THR A 303 12.27 3.32 -3.58
C THR A 303 12.88 4.62 -4.11
N THR A 304 13.70 4.50 -5.15
CA THR A 304 14.39 5.59 -5.85
C THR A 304 13.94 5.70 -7.31
N ASP A 305 14.25 6.83 -7.94
CA ASP A 305 14.23 7.02 -9.41
C ASP A 305 15.62 6.90 -10.04
N LYS A 306 16.64 6.73 -9.19
CA LYS A 306 18.04 6.66 -9.58
C LYS A 306 18.59 5.27 -9.28
N ASP A 307 19.45 4.79 -10.18
CA ASP A 307 20.28 3.61 -9.93
C ASP A 307 21.40 3.92 -8.92
N SER A 308 22.20 2.91 -8.58
CA SER A 308 23.33 3.01 -7.65
C SER A 308 24.48 3.90 -8.15
N ALA A 309 24.53 4.22 -9.44
CA ALA A 309 25.45 5.20 -10.02
C ALA A 309 24.88 6.64 -10.01
N GLY A 310 23.63 6.82 -9.58
CA GLY A 310 22.93 8.10 -9.52
C GLY A 310 22.26 8.52 -10.84
N ALA A 311 22.25 7.65 -11.86
CA ALA A 311 21.58 7.93 -13.13
C ALA A 311 20.06 7.73 -12.99
N LEU A 312 19.27 8.66 -13.54
CA LEU A 312 17.81 8.54 -13.57
C LEU A 312 17.40 7.39 -14.49
N VAL A 313 16.57 6.47 -13.98
CA VAL A 313 16.03 5.34 -14.75
C VAL A 313 14.51 5.41 -14.69
N TYR A 314 13.90 5.81 -15.80
CA TYR A 314 12.46 5.80 -16.01
C TYR A 314 12.11 4.95 -17.23
N GLY A 315 10.84 4.59 -17.36
CA GLY A 315 10.35 3.97 -18.59
C GLY A 315 10.54 2.46 -18.63
N ILE A 316 9.64 1.77 -19.34
CA ILE A 316 9.72 0.32 -19.58
C ILE A 316 11.10 -0.15 -20.10
N PRO A 317 11.76 0.54 -21.07
CA PRO A 317 13.07 0.12 -21.56
C PRO A 317 14.17 0.22 -20.50
N GLY A 318 14.16 1.30 -19.68
CA GLY A 318 15.12 1.51 -18.60
C GLY A 318 14.98 0.45 -17.52
N CYS A 319 13.74 0.20 -17.06
CA CYS A 319 13.43 -0.83 -16.07
C CYS A 319 13.86 -2.23 -16.53
N ARG A 320 13.53 -2.60 -17.78
CA ARG A 320 13.93 -3.89 -18.37
C ARG A 320 15.43 -4.02 -18.59
N ALA A 321 16.15 -2.91 -18.84
CA ALA A 321 17.60 -2.91 -18.92
C ALA A 321 18.21 -3.12 -17.53
N LEU A 322 17.81 -2.32 -16.54
CA LEU A 322 18.28 -2.38 -15.15
C LEU A 322 17.99 -3.75 -14.53
N ALA A 323 16.81 -4.33 -14.76
CA ALA A 323 16.47 -5.69 -14.32
C ALA A 323 17.43 -6.78 -14.86
N ARG A 324 18.05 -6.57 -16.03
CA ARG A 324 19.06 -7.50 -16.59
C ARG A 324 20.48 -7.21 -16.11
N THR A 325 20.86 -5.94 -15.94
CA THR A 325 22.24 -5.54 -15.64
C THR A 325 22.52 -5.38 -14.15
N ASN A 326 21.58 -4.80 -13.39
CA ASN A 326 21.63 -4.70 -11.93
C ASN A 326 20.25 -5.02 -11.29
N PRO A 327 19.97 -6.31 -11.04
CA PRO A 327 18.79 -6.76 -10.30
C PRO A 327 18.67 -6.17 -8.88
N GLY A 328 19.74 -5.65 -8.29
CA GLY A 328 19.71 -4.95 -7.00
C GLY A 328 18.93 -3.64 -7.11
N ASP A 329 19.38 -2.76 -8.00
CA ASP A 329 18.80 -1.43 -8.22
C ASP A 329 17.38 -1.55 -8.79
N ALA A 330 17.12 -2.52 -9.68
CA ALA A 330 15.78 -2.78 -10.21
C ALA A 330 14.75 -3.14 -9.12
N ARG A 331 15.17 -3.68 -7.97
CA ARG A 331 14.29 -3.93 -6.81
C ARG A 331 14.06 -2.71 -5.93
N GLN A 332 14.85 -1.64 -6.12
CA GLN A 332 14.70 -0.36 -5.44
C GLN A 332 14.07 0.72 -6.34
N LEU A 333 13.99 0.51 -7.66
CA LEU A 333 13.45 1.50 -8.59
C LEU A 333 11.91 1.55 -8.57
N ALA A 334 11.33 2.73 -8.40
CA ALA A 334 9.87 2.92 -8.29
C ALA A 334 9.10 2.50 -9.56
N ASP A 335 9.66 2.72 -10.75
CA ASP A 335 9.04 2.28 -12.01
C ASP A 335 9.08 0.76 -12.20
N CYS A 336 10.13 0.05 -11.79
CA CYS A 336 10.13 -1.42 -11.82
C CYS A 336 8.97 -1.98 -10.98
N TRP A 337 8.70 -1.38 -9.83
CA TRP A 337 7.55 -1.70 -8.99
C TRP A 337 6.20 -1.36 -9.65
N SER A 338 6.08 -0.20 -10.28
CA SER A 338 4.85 0.24 -10.96
C SER A 338 4.51 -0.67 -12.14
N TYR A 339 5.48 -0.96 -13.02
CA TYR A 339 5.27 -1.83 -14.17
C TYR A 339 5.04 -3.30 -13.75
N TYR A 340 5.72 -3.82 -12.71
CA TYR A 340 5.41 -5.15 -12.21
C TYR A 340 3.94 -5.28 -11.82
N ALA A 341 3.42 -4.34 -11.01
CA ALA A 341 2.03 -4.36 -10.54
C ALA A 341 1.01 -4.15 -11.69
N ILE A 342 1.24 -3.16 -12.55
CA ILE A 342 0.33 -2.82 -13.63
C ILE A 342 0.34 -3.86 -14.78
N SER A 343 1.43 -4.63 -14.92
CA SER A 343 1.49 -5.69 -15.94
C SER A 343 0.48 -6.84 -15.72
N PHE A 344 -0.10 -6.98 -14.52
CA PHE A 344 -1.21 -7.90 -14.24
C PHE A 344 -2.61 -7.37 -14.64
N LEU A 345 -2.67 -6.12 -15.12
CA LEU A 345 -3.88 -5.44 -15.59
C LEU A 345 -3.86 -5.23 -17.11
N LYS A 346 -2.67 -4.99 -17.68
CA LYS A 346 -2.46 -4.79 -19.13
C LYS A 346 -1.13 -5.36 -19.60
N THR A 347 -1.07 -5.78 -20.86
CA THR A 347 0.18 -6.20 -21.51
C THR A 347 1.09 -5.01 -21.75
N ILE A 348 2.33 -5.08 -21.23
CA ILE A 348 3.41 -4.09 -21.34
C ILE A 348 4.76 -4.80 -21.40
#